data_AF-A0A8X6YAD1-F1
#
_entry.id   AF-A0A8X6YAD1-F1
#
_cell.length_a   1.000
_cell.length_b   1.000
_cell.length_c   1.000
_cell.angle_alpha   90.00
_cell.angle_beta   90.00
_cell.angle_gamma   90.00
#
_symmetry.space_group_name_H-M   'P 1'
#
loop_
_entity.id
_entity.type
_entity.pdbx_description
1 polymer ?
#
loop_
_entity_poly.entity_id
_entity_poly.type
_entity_poly.pdbx_seq_one_letter_code
_entity_poly.pdbx_strand_id
1 'polypeptide(L)'
;MASSLDFISEFEWVFSLTFAPDKFSDLYWRIFNFNLLPNPYHLECFRKHCVDTGHRMQEFFRLDNLLQEIWKEDISYAYLVGFLHDVTKPLVERIDGLGQQSFRGHAQV
;
A
#
# COMPACT_ATOMS: atom_id res chain seq x y z
N MET A 1 -9.52 23.87 6.87
CA MET A 1 -8.14 23.52 7.27
C MET A 1 -8.13 22.02 7.50
N ALA A 2 -7.60 21.24 6.57
CA ALA A 2 -7.50 19.79 6.78
C ALA A 2 -6.44 19.55 7.85
N SER A 3 -6.79 18.88 8.95
CA SER A 3 -5.77 18.27 9.80
C SER A 3 -5.02 17.29 8.91
N SER A 4 -3.72 17.48 8.72
CA SER A 4 -2.90 16.46 8.06
C SER A 4 -3.03 15.21 8.92
N LEU A 5 -3.76 14.21 8.43
CA LEU A 5 -3.75 12.87 9.02
C LEU A 5 -2.27 12.44 9.07
N ASP A 6 -1.86 11.81 10.17
CA ASP A 6 -0.60 11.07 10.12
C ASP A 6 -0.74 9.93 9.08
N PHE A 7 0.36 9.48 8.50
CA PHE A 7 0.31 8.50 7.40
C PHE A 7 -0.30 7.16 7.82
N ILE A 8 -0.34 6.83 9.12
CA ILE A 8 -1.00 5.62 9.62
C ILE A 8 -2.51 5.79 9.52
N SER A 9 -3.01 6.92 10.03
CA SER A 9 -4.42 7.29 9.96
C SER A 9 -4.90 7.41 8.50
N GLU A 10 -4.08 8.00 7.62
CA GLU A 10 -4.37 8.07 6.19
C GLU A 10 -4.42 6.68 5.55
N PHE A 11 -3.45 5.83 5.85
CA PHE A 11 -3.44 4.46 5.34
C PHE A 11 -4.70 3.71 5.74
N GLU A 12 -5.06 3.73 7.03
CA GLU A 12 -6.23 3.00 7.54
C GLU A 12 -7.53 3.54 6.94
N TRP A 13 -7.63 4.86 6.77
CA TRP A 13 -8.76 5.50 6.11
C TRP A 13 -8.89 5.05 4.64
N VAL A 14 -7.85 5.22 3.81
CA VAL A 14 -7.88 4.83 2.38
C VAL A 14 -8.14 3.33 2.22
N PHE A 15 -7.50 2.50 3.06
CA PHE A 15 -7.68 1.06 3.03
C PHE A 15 -9.13 0.68 3.35
N SER A 16 -9.75 1.32 4.36
CA SER A 16 -11.16 1.10 4.72
C SER A 16 -12.15 1.59 3.65
N LEU A 17 -11.78 2.61 2.86
CA LEU A 17 -12.59 3.09 1.75
C LEU A 17 -12.56 2.15 0.54
N THR A 18 -11.47 1.40 0.40
CA THR A 18 -11.18 0.53 -0.76
C THR A 18 -11.72 -0.88 -0.56
N PHE A 19 -11.53 -1.44 0.63
CA PHE A 19 -11.89 -2.83 0.92
C PHE A 19 -13.12 -2.91 1.80
N ALA A 20 -13.95 -3.92 1.57
CA ALA A 20 -15.09 -4.18 2.41
C ALA A 20 -14.63 -4.51 3.86
N PRO A 21 -15.35 -4.03 4.90
CA PRO A 21 -14.93 -4.22 6.30
C PRO A 21 -14.72 -5.69 6.68
N ASP A 22 -15.51 -6.60 6.10
CA ASP A 22 -15.41 -8.05 6.33
C ASP A 22 -14.16 -8.69 5.70
N LYS A 23 -13.48 -7.97 4.78
CA LYS A 23 -12.21 -8.38 4.17
C LYS A 23 -11.01 -7.67 4.77
N PHE A 24 -11.24 -6.65 5.59
CA PHE A 24 -10.18 -5.85 6.19
C PHE A 24 -9.23 -6.73 7.02
N SER A 25 -9.76 -7.55 7.94
CA SER A 25 -8.94 -8.42 8.78
C SER A 25 -8.10 -9.42 7.98
N ASP A 26 -8.70 -10.02 6.94
CA ASP A 26 -8.05 -11.06 6.14
C ASP A 26 -6.95 -10.48 5.25
N LEU A 27 -7.21 -9.34 4.62
CA LEU A 27 -6.21 -8.65 3.80
C LEU A 27 -5.12 -8.06 4.68
N TYR A 28 -5.48 -7.41 5.78
CA TYR A 28 -4.53 -6.92 6.77
C TYR A 28 -3.65 -8.05 7.29
N TRP A 29 -4.23 -9.20 7.61
CA TRP A 29 -3.48 -10.38 8.02
C TRP A 29 -2.54 -10.87 6.91
N ARG A 30 -3.00 -10.96 5.66
CA ARG A 30 -2.16 -11.40 4.53
C ARG A 30 -1.01 -10.46 4.22
N ILE A 31 -1.21 -9.16 4.37
CA ILE A 31 -0.19 -8.14 4.13
C ILE A 31 0.84 -8.13 5.27
N PHE A 32 0.41 -8.39 6.52
CA PHE A 32 1.23 -8.13 7.72
C PHE A 32 1.65 -9.35 8.55
N ASN A 33 1.06 -10.54 8.38
CA ASN A 33 1.54 -11.80 8.96
C ASN A 33 2.49 -12.52 8.00
N PHE A 34 3.62 -11.86 7.75
CA PHE A 34 4.82 -12.51 7.23
C PHE A 34 5.28 -13.55 8.26
N ASN A 35 5.79 -14.71 7.83
CA ASN A 35 6.56 -15.62 8.70
C ASN A 35 7.93 -15.04 9.18
N LEU A 36 8.15 -13.73 8.99
CA LEU A 36 9.11 -12.90 9.68
C LEU A 36 8.26 -12.21 10.72
N LEU A 37 8.42 -12.61 11.98
CA LEU A 37 7.78 -12.00 13.15
C LEU A 37 7.38 -10.55 12.86
N PRO A 38 6.09 -10.20 12.93
CA PRO A 38 5.60 -8.87 12.58
C PRO A 38 6.37 -7.84 13.41
N ASN A 39 7.39 -7.24 12.81
CA ASN A 39 8.12 -6.16 13.41
C ASN A 39 7.29 -4.90 13.12
N PRO A 40 6.82 -4.18 14.15
CA PRO A 40 6.08 -2.93 13.98
C PRO A 40 6.74 -1.96 12.98
N TYR A 41 8.07 -1.96 12.91
CA TYR A 41 8.84 -1.18 11.96
C TYR A 41 8.53 -1.49 10.49
N HIS A 42 8.45 -2.77 10.10
CA HIS A 42 8.17 -3.14 8.71
C HIS A 42 6.74 -2.79 8.31
N LEU A 43 5.79 -2.97 9.23
CA LEU A 43 4.39 -2.56 9.07
C LEU A 43 4.30 -1.04 8.84
N GLU A 44 5.01 -0.27 9.64
CA GLU A 44 5.08 1.19 9.51
C GLU A 44 5.69 1.62 8.17
N CYS A 45 6.83 1.04 7.78
CA CYS A 45 7.47 1.31 6.49
C CYS A 45 6.57 0.97 5.30
N PHE A 46 5.83 -0.14 5.36
CA PHE A 46 4.90 -0.51 4.30
C PHE A 46 3.74 0.48 4.16
N ARG A 47 3.12 0.85 5.28
CA ARG A 47 2.03 1.84 5.29
C ARG A 47 2.50 3.17 4.72
N LYS A 48 3.66 3.64 5.18
CA LYS A 48 4.29 4.86 4.69
C LYS A 48 4.59 4.78 3.19
N HIS A 49 5.14 3.67 2.71
CA HIS A 49 5.43 3.46 1.28
C HIS A 49 4.18 3.56 0.41
N CYS A 50 3.06 2.97 0.83
CA CYS A 50 1.80 3.04 0.08
C CYS A 50 1.29 4.49 -0.02
N VAL A 51 1.26 5.21 1.10
CA VAL A 51 0.81 6.62 1.16
C VAL A 51 1.73 7.53 0.34
N ASP A 52 3.05 7.42 0.54
CA ASP A 52 4.04 8.22 -0.20
C ASP A 52 3.95 7.96 -1.72
N THR A 53 3.75 6.70 -2.12
CA THR A 53 3.60 6.35 -3.54
C THR A 53 2.31 6.90 -4.13
N GLY A 54 1.20 6.85 -3.39
CA GLY A 54 -0.06 7.49 -3.78
C GLY A 54 0.13 8.99 -4.03
N HIS A 55 0.73 9.72 -3.10
CA HIS A 55 1.00 11.15 -3.27
C HIS A 55 1.93 11.46 -4.45
N ARG A 56 3.00 10.68 -4.62
CA ARG A 56 3.93 10.86 -5.76
C ARG A 56 3.23 10.65 -7.09
N MET A 57 2.35 9.64 -7.19
CA MET A 57 1.58 9.40 -8.40
C MET A 57 0.62 10.55 -8.71
N GLN A 58 -0.08 11.06 -7.70
CA GLN A 58 -0.97 12.22 -7.86
C GLN A 58 -0.20 13.48 -8.27
N GLU A 59 0.96 13.73 -7.67
CA GLU A 59 1.80 14.87 -8.02
C GLU A 59 2.36 14.75 -9.45
N PHE A 60 2.83 13.56 -9.84
CA PHE A 60 3.31 13.30 -11.20
C PHE A 60 2.25 13.61 -12.25
N PHE A 61 1.04 13.06 -12.09
CA PHE A 61 -0.05 13.34 -13.02
C PHE A 61 -0.42 14.82 -13.05
N ARG A 62 -0.30 15.53 -11.92
CA ARG A 62 -0.65 16.95 -11.80
C ARG A 62 0.35 17.81 -12.55
N LEU A 63 1.64 17.52 -12.38
CA LEU A 63 2.74 18.22 -13.06
C LEU A 63 2.73 17.99 -14.57
N ASP A 64 2.37 16.78 -15.01
CA ASP A 64 2.31 16.42 -16.42
C ASP A 64 0.98 16.82 -17.10
N ASN A 65 0.10 17.52 -16.37
CA ASN A 65 -1.22 17.96 -16.85
C ASN A 65 -2.05 16.80 -17.43
N LEU A 66 -1.95 15.63 -16.82
CA LEU A 66 -2.75 14.45 -17.15
C LEU A 66 -4.12 14.59 -16.49
N LEU A 67 -5.17 14.11 -17.16
CA LEU A 67 -6.53 14.11 -16.61
C LEU A 67 -6.55 13.28 -15.31
N GLN A 68 -6.91 13.92 -14.20
CA GLN A 68 -7.14 13.26 -12.92
C GLN A 68 -8.61 13.32 -12.56
N GLU A 69 -9.26 12.16 -12.58
CA GLU A 69 -10.59 12.03 -11.97
C GLU A 69 -10.45 11.80 -10.47
N ILE A 70 -11.38 12.39 -9.73
CA ILE A 70 -11.54 12.16 -8.30
C ILE A 70 -12.37 10.90 -8.11
N TRP A 71 -11.85 9.95 -7.34
CA TRP A 71 -12.55 8.71 -7.01
C TRP A 71 -13.52 8.91 -5.85
N LYS A 72 -13.01 9.43 -4.72
CA LYS A 72 -13.80 9.76 -3.52
C LYS A 72 -13.16 10.93 -2.79
N GLU A 73 -13.97 11.91 -2.41
CA GLU A 73 -13.51 13.09 -1.65
C GLU A 73 -12.33 13.79 -2.35
N ASP A 74 -11.13 13.79 -1.75
CA ASP A 74 -9.91 14.37 -2.32
C ASP A 74 -8.93 13.32 -2.88
N ILE A 75 -9.34 12.05 -2.96
CA ILE A 75 -8.52 10.95 -3.49
C ILE A 75 -8.69 10.87 -5.01
N SER A 76 -7.61 11.14 -5.74
CA SER A 76 -7.57 10.89 -7.19
C SER A 76 -7.42 9.40 -7.51
N TYR A 77 -7.82 8.99 -8.72
CA TYR A 77 -7.49 7.64 -9.21
C TYR A 77 -5.98 7.40 -9.29
N ALA A 78 -5.19 8.43 -9.62
CA ALA A 78 -3.73 8.34 -9.65
C ALA A 78 -3.16 7.99 -8.26
N TYR A 79 -3.66 8.65 -7.21
CA TYR A 79 -3.33 8.30 -5.84
C TYR A 79 -3.73 6.87 -5.53
N LEU A 80 -4.96 6.47 -5.86
CA LEU A 80 -5.47 5.14 -5.53
C LEU A 80 -4.64 4.02 -6.19
N VAL A 81 -4.21 4.21 -7.44
CA VAL A 81 -3.31 3.26 -8.12
C VAL A 81 -1.97 3.19 -7.39
N GLY A 82 -1.36 4.34 -7.07
CA GLY A 82 -0.10 4.39 -6.33
C GLY A 82 -0.20 3.76 -4.93
N PHE A 83 -1.32 3.95 -4.23
CA PHE A 83 -1.57 3.38 -2.91
C PHE A 83 -1.74 1.86 -2.97
N LEU A 84 -2.52 1.35 -3.94
CA LEU A 84 -2.87 -0.07 -4.02
C LEU A 84 -1.88 -0.94 -4.78
N HIS A 85 -0.89 -0.34 -5.45
CA HIS A 85 0.01 -1.06 -6.37
C HIS A 85 0.70 -2.27 -5.71
N ASP A 86 1.00 -2.18 -4.42
CA ASP A 86 1.63 -3.24 -3.64
C ASP A 86 0.65 -3.99 -2.72
N VAL A 87 -0.48 -3.38 -2.36
CA VAL A 87 -1.45 -3.93 -1.38
C VAL A 87 -2.02 -5.30 -1.76
N THR A 88 -2.14 -5.60 -3.05
CA THR A 88 -2.73 -6.86 -3.54
C THR A 88 -1.72 -7.84 -4.11
N LYS A 89 -0.43 -7.52 -4.11
CA LYS A 89 0.57 -8.38 -4.73
C LYS A 89 0.66 -9.71 -3.99
N PRO A 90 0.59 -10.85 -4.73
CA PRO A 90 0.83 -12.14 -4.11
C PRO A 90 2.25 -12.19 -3.56
N LEU A 91 2.39 -12.64 -2.32
CA LEU A 91 3.68 -12.91 -1.72
C LEU A 91 4.30 -14.11 -2.45
N VAL A 92 5.39 -13.88 -3.17
CA VAL A 92 6.10 -14.95 -3.87
C VAL A 92 7.18 -15.50 -2.93
N GLU A 93 7.09 -16.79 -2.61
CA GLU A 93 8.20 -17.51 -2.00
C GLU A 93 9.21 -17.87 -3.09
N ARG A 94 10.40 -17.24 -3.05
CA ARG A 94 11.55 -17.68 -3.84
C ARG A 94 12.44 -18.57 -2.97
N ILE A 95 12.61 -19.81 -3.40
CA ILE A 95 13.60 -20.73 -2.86
C ILE A 95 14.83 -20.56 -3.76
N ASP A 96 15.98 -20.16 -3.20
CA ASP A 96 17.20 -20.18 -4.00
C ASP A 96 17.65 -21.62 -4.29
N GLY A 97 18.56 -21.78 -5.26
CA GLY A 97 19.09 -23.08 -5.66
C GLY A 97 19.81 -23.87 -4.56
N LEU A 98 19.94 -23.31 -3.34
CA LEU A 98 20.54 -23.96 -2.17
C LEU A 98 19.51 -24.34 -1.10
N GLY A 99 18.22 -24.16 -1.36
CA GLY A 99 17.15 -24.46 -0.43
C GLY A 99 17.05 -23.47 0.74
N GLN A 100 17.72 -22.32 0.67
CA GLN A 100 17.60 -21.25 1.64
C GLN A 100 16.46 -20.30 1.22
N GLN A 101 15.70 -19.82 2.21
CA GLN A 101 14.65 -18.84 1.99
C GLN A 101 15.31 -17.47 1.81
N SER A 102 15.51 -17.05 0.56
CA SER A 102 15.96 -15.70 0.25
C SER A 102 14.77 -14.88 -0.25
N PHE A 103 14.30 -14.01 0.65
CA PHE A 103 13.34 -12.92 0.39
C PHE A 103 11.90 -13.35 0.02
N ARG A 104 10.95 -13.10 0.93
CA ARG A 104 9.49 -13.08 0.64
C ARG A 104 9.01 -11.63 0.53
N GLY A 105 9.69 -10.81 -0.27
CA GLY A 105 9.27 -9.42 -0.50
C GLY A 105 8.07 -9.33 -1.44
N HIS A 106 7.44 -8.15 -1.51
CA HIS A 106 6.53 -7.82 -2.61
C HIS A 106 7.27 -8.07 -3.91
N ALA A 107 6.67 -8.82 -4.83
CA ALA A 107 7.24 -8.99 -6.16
C ALA A 107 7.34 -7.60 -6.82
N GLN A 108 8.53 -7.00 -6.78
CA GLN A 108 8.90 -5.98 -7.74
C GLN A 108 8.91 -6.70 -9.10
N VAL A 109 8.03 -6.26 -10.00
CA VAL A 109 8.28 -6.41 -11.42
C VAL A 109 9.26 -5.32 -11.80
#